data_AF-A0A7W5A2N1-F1
#
_entry.id   AF-A0A7W5A2N1-F1
#
_cell.length_a   1.000
_cell.length_b   1.000
_cell.length_c   1.000
_cell.angle_alpha   90.00
_cell.angle_beta   90.00
_cell.angle_gamma   90.00
#
_symmetry.space_group_name_H-M   'P 1'
#
loop_
_entity.id
_entity.type
_entity.pdbx_description
1 polymer ?
#
loop_
_entity_poly.entity_id
_entity_poly.type
_entity_poly.pdbx_seq_one_letter_code
_entity_poly.pdbx_strand_id
1 'polypeptide(L)'
;MTDIVPAMLSAVAADNSVMGGVLSGAQLVGAVLAPFVALSPLAIWLWSRRRVVRARQLKVDWQVEPEPGVVILNESKTTFDKLVLTVSCGTRGRTARTDITLIQPNDPHHWASKQLHQLPVFANQRKETARHDATHHETSLTFRDGKRYWSREGAMLKRVDELVIWAEKTRAATLSQYFGRRSQFRRAYAVGVSVEAFDRTESLESAFAQLATTGRPPSGRRVPDVIAGPHDWIGRVVRDEAIQLPPLSREGLGRMSPAAIDALSIDEDLHAIPYAFDSVALIRNDALVGEGPMPVRFEDVVRVGTDALALAKVPDGRAVALQVGSPDTDGNAGDPFHMWPLFTSLGGSFFGLRRKPADASLDDEFDDPSLWRDGFVEAFVRLADLGGGPHGSGALEASLGRAEALPMFLDGRAPFLVCSSRALGSITAAGMQITVGAVPPVGELRAQPMVSVYGLYIYRDAPNLPAARDLLTTFLSEQKAGEELNKIQPLVPVQEAAMDSIARRDTILRPYVDACRSGLVMPSWGQMRELWQLLGRAEHDVLAGDGDARQIAEETADAGWEIISRF
;
A
#
# COMPACT_ATOMS: atom_id res chain seq x y z
N MET A 1 -23.38 -45.77 33.56
CA MET A 1 -24.84 -45.63 33.38
C MET A 1 -25.05 -45.38 31.89
N THR A 2 -24.74 -46.30 30.96
CA THR A 2 -25.33 -47.63 30.64
C THR A 2 -26.84 -47.60 30.42
N ASP A 3 -27.23 -47.92 29.18
CA ASP A 3 -28.40 -48.68 28.65
C ASP A 3 -28.53 -48.31 27.14
N ILE A 4 -28.26 -49.12 26.09
CA ILE A 4 -28.73 -50.45 25.60
C ILE A 4 -30.28 -50.53 25.60
N VAL A 5 -31.08 -50.85 24.56
CA VAL A 5 -31.09 -51.80 23.39
C VAL A 5 -32.32 -51.41 22.47
N PRO A 6 -32.88 -52.20 21.49
CA PRO A 6 -32.38 -52.95 20.32
C PRO A 6 -33.14 -52.70 18.97
N ALA A 7 -32.60 -53.39 17.95
CA ALA A 7 -33.04 -53.78 16.60
C ALA A 7 -34.53 -54.10 16.29
N MET A 8 -34.87 -53.95 14.99
CA MET A 8 -36.01 -54.59 14.32
C MET A 8 -35.53 -55.34 13.07
N LEU A 9 -35.98 -56.59 12.93
CA LEU A 9 -35.84 -57.47 11.77
C LEU A 9 -37.17 -58.23 11.64
N SER A 10 -37.78 -58.25 10.46
CA SER A 10 -38.80 -59.24 10.09
C SER A 10 -38.77 -59.46 8.57
N ALA A 11 -38.85 -60.74 8.21
CA ALA A 11 -38.72 -61.31 6.88
C ALA A 11 -40.08 -61.69 6.27
N VAL A 12 -40.14 -61.80 4.93
CA VAL A 12 -41.07 -62.63 4.14
C VAL A 12 -40.32 -62.91 2.81
N ALA A 13 -39.74 -64.10 2.59
CA ALA A 13 -40.27 -65.37 2.07
C ALA A 13 -39.98 -65.57 0.56
N ALA A 14 -39.70 -66.83 0.23
CA ALA A 14 -39.04 -67.36 -0.97
C ALA A 14 -39.83 -67.30 -2.29
N ASP A 15 -39.12 -67.38 -3.43
CA ASP A 15 -39.39 -68.45 -4.42
C ASP A 15 -38.20 -68.75 -5.34
N ASN A 16 -38.11 -70.00 -5.80
CA ASN A 16 -37.01 -70.63 -6.57
C ASN A 16 -37.40 -70.86 -8.04
N SER A 17 -36.48 -70.64 -9.00
CA SER A 17 -36.33 -71.43 -10.25
C SER A 17 -35.07 -70.97 -11.02
N VAL A 18 -34.01 -71.79 -11.13
CA VAL A 18 -33.68 -72.84 -12.13
C VAL A 18 -33.10 -72.30 -13.47
N MET A 19 -31.81 -72.64 -13.68
CA MET A 19 -31.01 -72.86 -14.89
C MET A 19 -30.83 -71.78 -15.99
N GLY A 20 -29.56 -71.58 -16.36
CA GLY A 20 -29.15 -71.16 -17.71
C GLY A 20 -27.87 -70.33 -17.73
N GLY A 21 -26.73 -70.96 -18.04
CA GLY A 21 -25.47 -70.24 -18.29
C GLY A 21 -25.47 -69.49 -19.63
N VAL A 22 -24.52 -68.56 -19.79
CA VAL A 22 -23.70 -68.32 -20.99
C VAL A 22 -22.70 -67.19 -20.67
N LEU A 23 -21.43 -67.45 -20.97
CA LEU A 23 -20.33 -66.50 -21.06
C LEU A 23 -20.46 -65.62 -22.33
N SER A 24 -20.37 -64.31 -22.17
CA SER A 24 -19.77 -63.33 -23.12
C SER A 24 -19.88 -61.96 -22.44
N GLY A 25 -18.85 -61.16 -22.22
CA GLY A 25 -17.84 -60.74 -23.18
C GLY A 25 -18.04 -59.24 -23.49
N ALA A 26 -17.29 -58.41 -22.76
CA ALA A 26 -16.83 -57.06 -23.13
C ALA A 26 -17.77 -55.82 -23.04
N GLN A 27 -17.29 -54.84 -22.25
CA GLN A 27 -17.18 -53.38 -22.47
C GLN A 27 -17.73 -52.54 -21.29
N LEU A 28 -16.87 -52.04 -20.39
CA LEU A 28 -16.12 -50.76 -20.45
C LEU A 28 -16.94 -49.53 -20.00
N VAL A 29 -16.91 -49.19 -18.71
CA VAL A 29 -16.89 -47.79 -18.23
C VAL A 29 -15.99 -47.72 -16.99
N GLY A 30 -14.91 -46.95 -17.12
CA GLY A 30 -13.85 -46.81 -16.12
C GLY A 30 -14.21 -45.88 -14.97
N ALA A 31 -13.85 -46.32 -13.77
CA ALA A 31 -13.69 -45.48 -12.60
C ALA A 31 -12.18 -45.25 -12.38
N VAL A 32 -11.66 -44.12 -12.88
CA VAL A 32 -10.36 -43.59 -12.42
C VAL A 32 -10.65 -42.68 -11.23
N LEU A 33 -10.76 -43.27 -10.04
CA LEU A 33 -10.66 -42.55 -8.78
C LEU A 33 -9.20 -42.60 -8.33
N ALA A 34 -8.51 -41.46 -8.41
CA ALA A 34 -7.17 -41.31 -7.87
C ALA A 34 -7.18 -41.44 -6.33
N PRO A 35 -6.28 -42.22 -5.70
CA PRO A 35 -6.22 -42.28 -4.25
C PRO A 35 -5.42 -41.09 -3.72
N PHE A 36 -6.08 -40.24 -2.91
CA PHE A 36 -5.37 -39.33 -2.00
C PHE A 36 -4.69 -40.18 -0.92
N VAL A 37 -3.42 -40.55 -1.13
CA VAL A 37 -2.61 -41.18 -0.08
C VAL A 37 -2.29 -40.12 0.98
N ALA A 38 -2.97 -40.20 2.12
CA ALA A 38 -2.57 -39.46 3.32
C ALA A 38 -1.20 -40.00 3.79
N LEU A 39 -0.15 -39.22 3.62
CA LEU A 39 1.20 -39.58 4.07
C LEU A 39 1.23 -39.66 5.61
N SER A 40 1.85 -40.71 6.16
CA SER A 40 2.04 -40.82 7.60
C SER A 40 2.93 -39.68 8.14
N PRO A 41 2.78 -39.26 9.41
CA PRO A 41 3.62 -38.22 10.01
C PRO A 41 5.12 -38.48 9.88
N LEU A 42 5.53 -39.75 9.96
CA LEU A 42 6.92 -40.18 9.75
C LEU A 42 7.39 -39.98 8.30
N ALA A 43 6.53 -40.27 7.32
CA ALA A 43 6.83 -40.02 5.91
C ALA A 43 6.93 -38.52 5.60
N ILE A 44 6.05 -37.69 6.18
CA ILE A 44 6.10 -36.22 6.08
C ILE A 44 7.41 -35.68 6.70
N TRP A 45 7.81 -36.22 7.86
CA TRP A 45 9.05 -35.85 8.54
C TRP A 45 10.30 -36.28 7.75
N LEU A 46 10.34 -37.51 7.22
CA LEU A 46 11.44 -37.96 6.36
C LEU A 46 11.54 -37.14 5.08
N TRP A 47 10.40 -36.81 4.45
CA TRP A 47 10.35 -35.93 3.27
C TRP A 47 10.81 -34.51 3.60
N SER A 48 10.42 -33.97 4.76
CA SER A 48 10.82 -32.63 5.16
C SER A 48 12.33 -32.54 5.39
N ARG A 49 12.94 -33.55 6.04
CA ARG A 49 14.39 -33.68 6.21
C ARG A 49 15.13 -33.84 4.88
N ARG A 50 14.64 -34.70 3.98
CA ARG A 50 15.25 -34.87 2.65
C ARG A 50 15.31 -33.55 1.87
N ARG A 51 14.28 -32.70 1.95
CA ARG A 51 14.28 -31.39 1.29
C ARG A 51 15.23 -30.39 1.92
N VAL A 52 15.36 -30.35 3.25
CA VAL A 52 16.38 -29.52 3.92
C VAL A 52 17.78 -29.94 3.47
N VAL A 53 18.04 -31.26 3.46
CA VAL A 53 19.33 -31.81 3.00
C VAL A 53 19.58 -31.43 1.54
N ARG A 54 18.57 -31.56 0.67
CA ARG A 54 18.67 -31.14 -0.72
C ARG A 54 18.95 -29.65 -0.89
N ALA A 55 18.20 -28.78 -0.20
CA ALA A 55 18.42 -27.34 -0.27
C ALA A 55 19.84 -26.93 0.17
N ARG A 56 20.46 -27.68 1.11
CA ARG A 56 21.87 -27.49 1.51
C ARG A 56 22.90 -27.89 0.44
N GLN A 57 22.49 -28.65 -0.58
CA GLN A 57 23.34 -29.06 -1.71
C GLN A 57 23.40 -28.01 -2.81
N LEU A 58 22.55 -26.98 -2.76
CA LEU A 58 22.71 -25.80 -3.60
C LEU A 58 23.72 -24.87 -2.91
N LYS A 59 24.97 -24.87 -3.37
CA LYS A 59 26.09 -24.08 -2.87
C LYS A 59 26.14 -22.73 -3.59
N VAL A 60 26.52 -21.70 -2.85
CA VAL A 60 26.76 -20.35 -3.37
C VAL A 60 28.05 -19.90 -2.71
N ASP A 61 29.01 -19.47 -3.51
CA ASP A 61 30.29 -18.99 -3.02
C ASP A 61 30.83 -17.87 -3.91
N TRP A 62 31.70 -17.04 -3.34
CA TRP A 62 32.43 -16.04 -4.10
C TRP A 62 33.73 -16.63 -4.63
N GLN A 63 34.01 -16.46 -5.90
CA GLN A 63 35.25 -16.92 -6.54
C GLN A 63 35.99 -15.74 -7.14
N VAL A 64 37.32 -15.82 -7.16
CA VAL A 64 38.21 -14.78 -7.71
C VAL A 64 38.78 -15.19 -9.08
N GLU A 65 38.90 -16.49 -9.35
CA GLU A 65 39.46 -17.05 -10.58
C GLU A 65 38.47 -18.04 -11.23
N PRO A 66 38.45 -18.19 -12.58
CA PRO A 66 39.22 -17.41 -13.56
C PRO A 66 38.68 -15.98 -13.77
N GLU A 67 37.45 -15.71 -13.32
CA GLU A 67 36.85 -14.37 -13.28
C GLU A 67 36.14 -14.16 -11.93
N PRO A 68 36.34 -13.01 -11.26
CA PRO A 68 35.66 -12.72 -10.01
C PRO A 68 34.13 -12.73 -10.15
N GLY A 69 33.44 -13.34 -9.19
CA GLY A 69 32.01 -13.49 -9.28
C GLY A 69 31.42 -14.47 -8.28
N VAL A 70 30.11 -14.71 -8.42
CA VAL A 70 29.39 -15.71 -7.63
C VAL A 70 29.32 -17.01 -8.42
N VAL A 71 29.65 -18.11 -7.78
CA VAL A 71 29.41 -19.45 -8.32
C VAL A 71 28.32 -20.14 -7.53
N ILE A 72 27.33 -20.63 -8.27
CA ILE A 72 26.23 -21.43 -7.76
C ILE A 72 26.43 -22.86 -8.25
N LEU A 73 26.60 -23.79 -7.32
CA LEU A 73 26.80 -25.20 -7.63
C LEU A 73 25.65 -26.04 -7.05
N ASN A 74 24.98 -26.81 -7.91
CA ASN A 74 23.96 -27.75 -7.49
C ASN A 74 24.55 -29.16 -7.34
N GLU A 75 24.94 -29.54 -6.13
CA GLU A 75 25.45 -30.88 -5.79
C GLU A 75 24.32 -31.91 -5.60
N SER A 76 23.07 -31.53 -5.85
CA SER A 76 21.93 -32.43 -5.74
C SER A 76 21.68 -33.19 -7.04
N LYS A 77 20.87 -34.24 -6.98
CA LYS A 77 20.45 -35.01 -8.16
C LYS A 77 19.27 -34.39 -8.91
N THR A 78 18.80 -33.21 -8.53
CA THR A 78 17.61 -32.58 -9.11
C THR A 78 17.86 -31.12 -9.48
N THR A 79 17.23 -30.64 -10.54
CA THR A 79 17.28 -29.25 -10.96
C THR A 79 16.61 -28.33 -9.93
N PHE A 80 17.21 -27.16 -9.68
CA PHE A 80 16.55 -26.04 -8.99
C PHE A 80 16.03 -25.04 -10.04
N ASP A 81 14.88 -24.44 -9.78
CA ASP A 81 14.25 -23.48 -10.67
C ASP A 81 13.91 -22.16 -9.96
N LYS A 82 13.78 -21.08 -10.76
CA LYS A 82 13.38 -19.74 -10.31
C LYS A 82 14.21 -19.26 -9.13
N LEU A 83 15.52 -19.27 -9.33
CA LEU A 83 16.45 -18.72 -8.35
C LEU A 83 16.58 -17.22 -8.59
N VAL A 84 16.73 -16.45 -7.53
CA VAL A 84 17.08 -15.05 -7.61
C VAL A 84 18.37 -14.86 -6.85
N LEU A 85 19.43 -14.50 -7.58
CA LEU A 85 20.70 -14.11 -7.00
C LEU A 85 20.70 -12.60 -6.77
N THR A 86 20.95 -12.20 -5.53
CA THR A 86 21.17 -10.81 -5.16
C THR A 86 22.60 -10.65 -4.63
N VAL A 87 23.36 -9.74 -5.22
CA VAL A 87 24.75 -9.43 -4.85
C VAL A 87 24.86 -7.98 -4.45
N SER A 88 25.32 -7.71 -3.23
CA SER A 88 25.43 -6.36 -2.66
C SER A 88 26.89 -5.98 -2.43
N CYS A 89 27.28 -4.81 -2.93
CA CYS A 89 28.56 -4.16 -2.71
C CYS A 89 28.43 -3.15 -1.57
N GLY A 90 28.91 -3.51 -0.37
CA GLY A 90 28.93 -2.58 0.76
C GLY A 90 29.82 -1.36 0.55
N THR A 91 30.87 -1.45 -0.28
CA THR A 91 31.81 -0.34 -0.53
C THR A 91 31.25 0.75 -1.43
N ARG A 92 30.34 0.40 -2.35
CA ARG A 92 29.72 1.32 -3.32
C ARG A 92 28.20 1.37 -3.22
N GLY A 93 27.63 0.74 -2.18
CA GLY A 93 26.18 0.56 -1.96
C GLY A 93 25.39 0.02 -3.16
N ARG A 94 26.03 -0.77 -4.03
CA ARG A 94 25.37 -1.30 -5.24
C ARG A 94 24.70 -2.62 -4.92
N THR A 95 23.52 -2.86 -5.48
CA THR A 95 22.90 -4.19 -5.46
C THR A 95 22.57 -4.61 -6.89
N ALA A 96 23.04 -5.80 -7.30
CA ALA A 96 22.59 -6.45 -8.52
C ALA A 96 21.64 -7.59 -8.18
N ARG A 97 20.52 -7.66 -8.90
CA ARG A 97 19.55 -8.76 -8.83
C ARG A 97 19.50 -9.47 -10.18
N THR A 98 19.68 -10.78 -10.19
CA THR A 98 19.63 -11.60 -11.40
C THR A 98 18.69 -12.77 -11.21
N ASP A 99 17.71 -12.87 -12.10
CA ASP A 99 16.80 -14.02 -12.17
C ASP A 99 17.48 -15.16 -12.95
N ILE A 100 17.64 -16.31 -12.30
CA ILE A 100 18.22 -17.51 -12.88
C ILE A 100 17.12 -18.56 -13.04
N THR A 101 16.83 -18.91 -14.30
CA THR A 101 15.69 -19.76 -14.62
C THR A 101 15.84 -21.16 -14.03
N LEU A 102 17.02 -21.78 -14.21
CA LEU A 102 17.30 -23.13 -13.72
C LEU A 102 18.79 -23.35 -13.44
N ILE A 103 19.09 -24.25 -12.51
CA ILE A 103 20.44 -24.79 -12.27
C ILE A 103 20.38 -26.32 -12.31
N GLN A 104 21.04 -26.93 -13.28
CA GLN A 104 21.10 -28.39 -13.44
C GLN A 104 22.02 -29.05 -12.41
N PRO A 105 21.82 -30.33 -12.08
CA PRO A 105 22.77 -31.12 -11.29
C PRO A 105 24.20 -31.04 -11.82
N ASN A 106 25.15 -30.72 -10.94
CA ASN A 106 26.60 -30.64 -11.23
C ASN A 106 26.98 -29.64 -12.34
N ASP A 107 26.11 -28.68 -12.67
CA ASP A 107 26.39 -27.61 -13.62
C ASP A 107 26.68 -26.30 -12.85
N PRO A 108 27.94 -25.88 -12.72
CA PRO A 108 28.29 -24.66 -12.01
C PRO A 108 27.85 -23.44 -12.82
N HIS A 109 26.95 -22.64 -12.25
CA HIS A 109 26.57 -21.36 -12.82
C HIS A 109 27.46 -20.27 -12.26
N HIS A 110 28.10 -19.49 -13.14
CA HIS A 110 28.93 -18.36 -12.78
C HIS A 110 28.24 -17.05 -13.12
N TRP A 111 28.26 -16.12 -12.16
CA TRP A 111 27.79 -14.75 -12.32
C TRP A 111 28.96 -13.79 -12.12
N ALA A 112 29.34 -13.06 -13.16
CA ALA A 112 30.53 -12.20 -13.14
C ALA A 112 30.32 -10.90 -12.35
N SER A 113 31.23 -10.57 -11.43
CA SER A 113 31.13 -9.39 -10.54
C SER A 113 31.14 -8.06 -11.29
N LYS A 114 31.73 -8.02 -12.50
CA LYS A 114 31.71 -6.84 -13.38
C LYS A 114 30.30 -6.35 -13.67
N GLN A 115 29.32 -7.26 -13.70
CA GLN A 115 27.91 -6.90 -13.89
C GLN A 115 27.41 -5.97 -12.77
N LEU A 116 27.84 -6.16 -11.51
CA LEU A 116 27.55 -5.26 -10.40
C LEU A 116 28.12 -3.86 -10.61
N HIS A 117 29.33 -3.80 -11.18
CA HIS A 117 30.10 -2.57 -11.29
C HIS A 117 29.81 -1.78 -12.58
N GLN A 118 28.99 -2.34 -13.47
CA GLN A 118 28.45 -1.68 -14.66
C GLN A 118 27.05 -1.09 -14.44
N LEU A 119 26.38 -1.42 -13.32
CA LEU A 119 25.11 -0.80 -12.97
C LEU A 119 25.29 0.70 -12.69
N PRO A 120 24.29 1.53 -13.06
CA PRO A 120 24.29 2.95 -12.74
C PRO A 120 24.45 3.16 -11.23
N VAL A 121 25.17 4.21 -10.86
CA VAL A 121 25.32 4.66 -9.48
C VAL A 121 24.25 5.72 -9.26
N PHE A 122 23.34 5.50 -8.31
CA PHE A 122 22.45 6.56 -7.86
C PHE A 122 23.27 7.69 -7.21
N ALA A 123 22.89 8.93 -7.47
CA ALA A 123 23.80 10.08 -7.57
C ALA A 123 24.64 10.37 -6.31
N ASN A 124 24.25 9.89 -5.13
CA ASN A 124 24.88 10.23 -3.84
C ASN A 124 25.97 9.27 -3.32
N GLN A 125 26.49 8.34 -4.13
CA GLN A 125 27.53 7.39 -3.68
C GLN A 125 28.85 7.40 -4.48
N ARG A 126 29.32 8.59 -4.89
CA ARG A 126 30.69 8.75 -5.43
C ARG A 126 31.74 8.79 -4.31
N LYS A 127 32.12 7.64 -3.77
CA LYS A 127 33.49 7.43 -3.29
C LYS A 127 34.26 6.62 -4.32
N GLU A 128 35.05 7.30 -5.15
CA GLU A 128 36.04 6.64 -6.01
C GLU A 128 37.07 5.94 -5.12
N THR A 129 36.86 4.64 -4.95
CA THR A 129 37.79 3.71 -4.32
C THR A 129 38.31 2.75 -5.38
N ALA A 130 39.55 2.26 -5.17
CA ALA A 130 40.26 1.35 -6.06
C ALA A 130 39.40 0.14 -6.50
N ARG A 131 39.76 -0.49 -7.63
CA ARG A 131 39.10 -1.72 -8.10
C ARG A 131 39.06 -2.75 -6.97
N HIS A 132 37.87 -3.15 -6.56
CA HIS A 132 37.63 -4.17 -5.54
C HIS A 132 36.74 -5.30 -6.10
N ASP A 133 36.70 -5.46 -7.42
CA ASP A 133 35.93 -6.50 -8.12
C ASP A 133 36.30 -7.92 -7.67
N ALA A 134 37.50 -8.08 -7.08
CA ALA A 134 38.02 -9.33 -6.51
C ALA A 134 37.81 -9.47 -5.00
N THR A 135 37.27 -8.46 -4.31
CA THR A 135 36.91 -8.58 -2.89
C THR A 135 35.57 -9.29 -2.74
N HIS A 136 35.34 -9.91 -1.59
CA HIS A 136 34.08 -10.60 -1.31
C HIS A 136 32.92 -9.60 -1.19
N HIS A 137 31.83 -9.84 -1.91
CA HIS A 137 30.57 -9.10 -1.82
C HIS A 137 29.53 -9.90 -1.04
N GLU A 138 28.57 -9.21 -0.44
CA GLU A 138 27.47 -9.90 0.24
C GLU A 138 26.57 -10.58 -0.80
N THR A 139 26.28 -11.87 -0.58
CA THR A 139 25.50 -12.67 -1.51
C THR A 139 24.29 -13.26 -0.79
N SER A 140 23.12 -13.07 -1.40
CA SER A 140 21.91 -13.77 -1.03
C SER A 140 21.31 -14.47 -2.23
N LEU A 141 20.77 -15.66 -1.99
CA LEU A 141 20.12 -16.47 -3.00
C LEU A 141 18.76 -16.89 -2.46
N THR A 142 17.70 -16.52 -3.17
CA THR A 142 16.39 -17.11 -2.94
C THR A 142 16.07 -18.13 -4.03
N PHE A 143 15.38 -19.21 -3.67
CA PHE A 143 15.08 -20.27 -4.62
C PHE A 143 13.90 -21.12 -4.19
N ARG A 144 13.33 -21.82 -5.18
CA ARG A 144 12.29 -22.82 -4.94
C ARG A 144 12.84 -24.22 -4.87
N ASP A 145 12.33 -24.97 -3.92
CA ASP A 145 12.53 -26.41 -3.81
C ASP A 145 11.18 -27.14 -3.86
N GLY A 146 10.66 -27.31 -5.07
CA GLY A 146 9.27 -27.71 -5.33
C GLY A 146 8.28 -26.63 -4.88
N LYS A 147 7.50 -26.91 -3.82
CA LYS A 147 6.53 -25.96 -3.23
C LYS A 147 7.09 -25.22 -2.02
N ARG A 148 8.40 -25.18 -1.77
CA ARG A 148 8.97 -24.47 -0.62
C ARG A 148 9.87 -23.35 -1.12
N TYR A 149 9.84 -22.24 -0.41
CA TYR A 149 10.73 -21.11 -0.65
C TYR A 149 11.86 -21.11 0.37
N TRP A 150 13.06 -20.83 -0.10
CA TRP A 150 14.27 -20.79 0.70
C TRP A 150 15.02 -19.50 0.44
N SER A 151 15.67 -19.00 1.49
CA SER A 151 16.68 -17.96 1.40
C SER A 151 18.01 -18.51 1.89
N ARG A 152 19.08 -18.16 1.22
CA ARG A 152 20.45 -18.41 1.65
C ARG A 152 21.21 -17.09 1.67
N GLU A 153 21.91 -16.84 2.77
CA GLU A 153 22.84 -15.73 2.95
C GLU A 153 24.16 -16.32 3.45
N GLY A 154 25.16 -16.37 2.58
CA GLY A 154 26.39 -17.13 2.81
C GLY A 154 26.10 -18.60 3.20
N ALA A 155 26.56 -19.01 4.39
CA ALA A 155 26.33 -20.36 4.91
C ALA A 155 24.92 -20.57 5.51
N MET A 156 24.22 -19.48 5.88
CA MET A 156 22.91 -19.55 6.50
C MET A 156 21.87 -19.96 5.46
N LEU A 157 21.11 -21.02 5.75
CA LEU A 157 20.00 -21.48 4.91
C LEU A 157 18.72 -21.47 5.75
N LYS A 158 17.75 -20.67 5.32
CA LYS A 158 16.48 -20.47 5.98
C LYS A 158 15.33 -20.86 5.07
N ARG A 159 14.38 -21.64 5.59
CA ARG A 159 13.08 -21.83 4.94
C ARG A 159 12.23 -20.61 5.24
N VAL A 160 11.63 -20.02 4.21
CA VAL A 160 10.73 -18.88 4.37
C VAL A 160 9.30 -19.41 4.37
N ASP A 161 8.69 -19.46 5.55
CA ASP A 161 7.32 -19.95 5.71
C ASP A 161 6.30 -18.81 5.68
N GLU A 162 6.67 -17.62 6.15
CA GLU A 162 5.78 -16.47 6.29
C GLU A 162 6.56 -15.15 6.22
N LEU A 163 5.92 -14.12 5.64
CA LEU A 163 6.31 -12.72 5.76
C LEU A 163 5.36 -11.97 6.70
N VAL A 164 5.88 -11.05 7.50
CA VAL A 164 5.09 -10.19 8.40
C VAL A 164 4.99 -8.78 7.80
N ILE A 165 3.76 -8.30 7.61
CA ILE A 165 3.47 -6.92 7.19
C ILE A 165 2.86 -6.16 8.36
N TRP A 166 3.34 -4.95 8.63
CA TRP A 166 2.63 -4.00 9.48
C TRP A 166 1.80 -3.03 8.63
N ALA A 167 0.56 -2.77 9.03
CA ALA A 167 -0.32 -1.85 8.31
C ALA A 167 -1.34 -1.20 9.26
N GLU A 168 -1.84 -0.02 8.91
CA GLU A 168 -3.02 0.57 9.56
C GLU A 168 -4.24 -0.34 9.33
N LYS A 169 -5.16 -0.38 10.29
CA LYS A 169 -6.30 -1.30 10.39
C LYS A 169 -7.05 -1.54 9.08
N THR A 170 -7.44 -0.50 8.36
CA THR A 170 -8.20 -0.65 7.10
C THR A 170 -7.33 -1.26 5.99
N ARG A 171 -6.08 -0.83 5.87
CA ARG A 171 -5.10 -1.42 4.94
C ARG A 171 -4.74 -2.84 5.34
N ALA A 172 -4.63 -3.13 6.64
CA ALA A 172 -4.34 -4.44 7.17
C ALA A 172 -5.42 -5.45 6.80
N ALA A 173 -6.70 -5.06 6.87
CA ALA A 173 -7.82 -5.88 6.42
C ALA A 173 -7.72 -6.19 4.91
N THR A 174 -7.47 -5.18 4.09
CA THR A 174 -7.31 -5.31 2.63
C THR A 174 -6.16 -6.25 2.27
N LEU A 175 -4.97 -6.02 2.84
CA LEU A 175 -3.78 -6.84 2.59
C LEU A 175 -3.92 -8.26 3.13
N SER A 176 -4.59 -8.45 4.28
CA SER A 176 -4.88 -9.79 4.83
C SER A 176 -5.77 -10.61 3.90
N GLN A 177 -6.78 -9.97 3.30
CA GLN A 177 -7.63 -10.61 2.31
C GLN A 177 -6.86 -10.92 1.02
N TYR A 178 -6.10 -9.93 0.52
CA TYR A 178 -5.33 -10.06 -0.72
C TYR A 178 -4.28 -11.17 -0.65
N PHE A 179 -3.52 -11.24 0.43
CA PHE A 179 -2.50 -12.26 0.65
C PHE A 179 -3.01 -13.52 1.37
N GLY A 180 -4.32 -13.64 1.58
CA GLY A 180 -4.93 -14.73 2.34
C GLY A 180 -4.64 -16.14 1.79
N ARG A 181 -5.14 -17.17 2.47
CA ARG A 181 -4.77 -18.58 2.21
C ARG A 181 -4.99 -19.07 0.77
N ARG A 182 -5.90 -18.42 0.03
CA ARG A 182 -6.26 -18.73 -1.36
C ARG A 182 -5.75 -17.68 -2.35
N SER A 183 -4.81 -16.83 -1.95
CA SER A 183 -4.24 -15.79 -2.82
C SER A 183 -3.42 -16.39 -3.98
N GLN A 184 -3.27 -15.62 -5.04
CA GLN A 184 -2.34 -15.94 -6.13
C GLN A 184 -0.90 -15.97 -5.60
N PHE A 185 -0.56 -15.09 -4.66
CA PHE A 185 0.74 -15.06 -3.99
C PHE A 185 1.07 -16.40 -3.35
N ARG A 186 0.17 -16.94 -2.52
CA ARG A 186 0.39 -18.21 -1.83
C ARG A 186 0.46 -19.40 -2.78
N ARG A 187 -0.26 -19.34 -3.92
CA ARG A 187 -0.12 -20.35 -4.99
C ARG A 187 1.24 -20.24 -5.70
N ALA A 188 1.69 -19.02 -5.93
CA ALA A 188 2.95 -18.74 -6.62
C ALA A 188 4.15 -19.16 -5.76
N TYR A 189 4.21 -18.78 -4.49
CA TYR A 189 5.44 -18.90 -3.70
C TYR A 189 5.36 -19.90 -2.54
N ALA A 190 4.16 -20.32 -2.15
CA ALA A 190 3.91 -21.15 -0.97
C ALA A 190 4.51 -20.57 0.33
N VAL A 191 4.59 -19.24 0.39
CA VAL A 191 4.93 -18.43 1.55
C VAL A 191 3.63 -17.80 2.07
N GLY A 192 3.42 -17.82 3.39
CA GLY A 192 2.32 -17.11 4.04
C GLY A 192 2.61 -15.61 4.15
N VAL A 193 1.57 -14.82 4.35
CA VAL A 193 1.71 -13.42 4.75
C VAL A 193 0.79 -13.21 5.93
N SER A 194 1.34 -12.71 7.03
CA SER A 194 0.57 -12.26 8.17
C SER A 194 0.63 -10.75 8.21
N VAL A 195 -0.53 -10.10 8.40
CA VAL A 195 -0.60 -8.65 8.53
C VAL A 195 -0.98 -8.30 9.98
N GLU A 196 -0.16 -7.51 10.65
CA GLU A 196 -0.43 -7.00 11.99
C GLU A 196 -0.96 -5.58 11.90
N ALA A 197 -2.20 -5.40 12.38
CA ALA A 197 -2.92 -4.13 12.30
C ALA A 197 -2.48 -3.16 13.41
N PHE A 198 -2.49 -1.88 13.09
CA PHE A 198 -2.41 -0.75 14.02
C PHE A 198 -3.66 0.10 13.85
N ASP A 199 -4.21 0.63 14.95
CA ASP A 199 -5.51 1.31 14.89
C ASP A 199 -5.50 2.57 14.03
N ARG A 200 -4.36 3.28 13.98
CA ARG A 200 -4.17 4.47 13.15
C ARG A 200 -2.81 4.48 12.44
N THR A 201 -2.70 5.30 11.40
CA THR A 201 -1.46 5.53 10.64
C THR A 201 -0.36 6.09 11.52
N GLU A 202 -0.70 6.99 12.45
CA GLU A 202 0.21 7.65 13.39
C GLU A 202 0.78 6.64 14.40
N SER A 203 -0.05 5.70 14.86
CA SER A 203 0.39 4.61 15.75
C SER A 203 1.33 3.63 15.04
N LEU A 204 1.07 3.34 13.76
CA LEU A 204 1.97 2.54 12.92
C LEU A 204 3.30 3.26 12.70
N GLU A 205 3.25 4.55 12.37
CA GLU A 205 4.41 5.41 12.15
C GLU A 205 5.30 5.48 13.39
N SER A 206 4.72 5.67 14.57
CA SER A 206 5.43 5.70 15.86
C SER A 206 6.09 4.36 16.16
N ALA A 207 5.36 3.25 15.95
CA ALA A 207 5.91 1.92 16.12
C ALA A 207 7.07 1.62 15.16
N PHE A 208 6.99 2.10 13.91
CA PHE A 208 8.07 1.94 12.95
C PHE A 208 9.30 2.76 13.34
N ALA A 209 9.12 4.01 13.77
CA ALA A 209 10.22 4.83 14.28
C ALA A 209 10.91 4.17 15.49
N GLN A 210 10.13 3.69 16.46
CA GLN A 210 10.66 2.95 17.61
C GLN A 210 11.46 1.73 17.15
N LEU A 211 10.94 0.95 16.21
CA LEU A 211 11.62 -0.23 15.67
C LEU A 211 12.95 0.17 14.99
N ALA A 212 12.94 1.20 14.17
CA ALA A 212 14.13 1.68 13.45
C ALA A 212 15.24 2.13 14.41
N THR A 213 14.88 2.83 15.50
CA THR A 213 15.84 3.34 16.49
C THR A 213 16.32 2.26 17.45
N THR A 214 15.44 1.38 17.92
CA THR A 214 15.75 0.45 19.04
C THR A 214 16.04 -0.98 18.58
N GLY A 215 15.71 -1.32 17.33
CA GLY A 215 15.72 -2.69 16.82
C GLY A 215 14.67 -3.59 17.48
N ARG A 216 13.75 -3.04 18.28
CA ARG A 216 12.74 -3.80 19.03
C ARG A 216 11.33 -3.38 18.62
N PRO A 217 10.44 -4.32 18.27
CA PRO A 217 9.04 -4.00 18.01
C PRO A 217 8.31 -3.68 19.33
N PRO A 218 7.15 -2.99 19.27
CA PRO A 218 6.28 -2.85 20.43
C PRO A 218 5.94 -4.22 21.05
N SER A 219 5.67 -4.22 22.37
CA SER A 219 5.33 -5.45 23.09
C SER A 219 4.18 -6.20 22.43
N GLY A 220 4.33 -7.52 22.28
CA GLY A 220 3.33 -8.39 21.65
C GLY A 220 3.33 -8.37 20.12
N ARG A 221 4.19 -7.58 19.47
CA ARG A 221 4.32 -7.56 18.00
C ARG A 221 5.59 -8.27 17.53
N ARG A 222 5.54 -8.82 16.33
CA ARG A 222 6.72 -9.40 15.67
C ARG A 222 7.49 -8.31 14.94
N VAL A 223 8.78 -8.54 14.73
CA VAL A 223 9.56 -7.71 13.80
C VAL A 223 8.95 -7.89 12.40
N PRO A 224 8.52 -6.81 11.74
CA PRO A 224 7.97 -6.89 10.40
C PRO A 224 9.08 -7.16 9.39
N ASP A 225 8.71 -7.81 8.28
CA ASP A 225 9.53 -7.80 7.07
C ASP A 225 9.27 -6.51 6.28
N VAL A 226 8.02 -6.04 6.29
CA VAL A 226 7.56 -4.91 5.50
C VAL A 226 6.54 -4.06 6.27
N ILE A 227 6.58 -2.75 6.05
CA ILE A 227 5.63 -1.78 6.58
C ILE A 227 4.85 -1.19 5.40
N ALA A 228 3.52 -1.27 5.42
CA ALA A 228 2.66 -0.60 4.45
C ALA A 228 2.32 0.81 4.95
N GLY A 229 2.73 1.85 4.23
CA GLY A 229 2.66 3.25 4.65
C GLY A 229 2.35 4.22 3.49
N PRO A 230 1.92 5.45 3.78
CA PRO A 230 1.92 6.55 2.82
C PRO A 230 3.33 7.06 2.52
N HIS A 231 3.50 7.66 1.34
CA HIS A 231 4.80 8.09 0.81
C HIS A 231 5.40 9.28 1.55
N ASP A 232 4.60 10.06 2.25
CA ASP A 232 5.05 11.24 3.02
C ASP A 232 5.97 10.88 4.21
N TRP A 233 6.16 9.58 4.47
CA TRP A 233 7.18 9.08 5.39
C TRP A 233 8.59 9.01 4.79
N ILE A 234 8.73 9.06 3.45
CA ILE A 234 9.96 8.68 2.75
C ILE A 234 11.19 9.45 3.23
N GLY A 235 11.10 10.79 3.36
CA GLY A 235 12.22 11.62 3.77
C GLY A 235 12.77 11.23 5.15
N ARG A 236 11.88 10.91 6.09
CA ARG A 236 12.28 10.42 7.42
C ARG A 236 12.87 9.02 7.35
N VAL A 237 12.21 8.07 6.71
CA VAL A 237 12.67 6.66 6.74
C VAL A 237 13.99 6.47 6.00
N VAL A 238 14.27 7.31 5.00
CA VAL A 238 15.57 7.37 4.32
C VAL A 238 16.63 7.98 5.22
N ARG A 239 16.35 9.14 5.85
CA ARG A 239 17.26 9.76 6.82
C ARG A 239 17.61 8.83 7.99
N ASP A 240 16.63 8.09 8.48
CA ASP A 240 16.80 7.14 9.59
C ASP A 240 17.41 5.79 9.11
N GLU A 241 17.76 5.70 7.82
CA GLU A 241 18.28 4.52 7.11
C GLU A 241 17.41 3.26 7.29
N ALA A 242 16.14 3.40 7.65
CA ALA A 242 15.31 2.35 8.24
C ALA A 242 14.87 1.25 7.26
N ILE A 243 15.17 1.40 5.97
CA ILE A 243 14.59 0.61 4.89
C ILE A 243 15.64 0.09 3.89
N GLN A 244 15.22 -0.88 3.08
CA GLN A 244 15.99 -1.42 1.95
C GLN A 244 15.30 -1.08 0.63
N LEU A 245 16.10 -0.83 -0.40
CA LEU A 245 15.59 -0.49 -1.72
C LEU A 245 14.89 -1.71 -2.37
N PRO A 246 13.62 -1.58 -2.81
CA PRO A 246 12.94 -2.62 -3.57
C PRO A 246 13.65 -2.86 -4.92
N PRO A 247 13.94 -4.12 -5.27
CA PRO A 247 14.59 -4.42 -6.53
C PRO A 247 13.56 -4.49 -7.68
N LEU A 248 13.05 -3.34 -8.10
CA LEU A 248 12.08 -3.26 -9.20
C LEU A 248 12.82 -3.28 -10.55
N SER A 249 12.43 -4.19 -11.44
CA SER A 249 13.05 -4.28 -12.77
C SER A 249 12.66 -3.08 -13.65
N ARG A 250 13.43 -2.81 -14.71
CA ARG A 250 13.09 -1.76 -15.71
C ARG A 250 11.70 -1.98 -16.32
N GLU A 251 11.33 -3.23 -16.56
CA GLU A 251 9.99 -3.59 -17.04
C GLU A 251 8.93 -3.29 -15.97
N GLY A 252 9.19 -3.62 -14.71
CA GLY A 252 8.30 -3.30 -13.59
C GLY A 252 8.09 -1.79 -13.42
N LEU A 253 9.18 -1.01 -13.47
CA LEU A 253 9.14 0.46 -13.47
C LEU A 253 8.28 1.01 -14.61
N GLY A 254 8.47 0.49 -15.84
CA GLY A 254 7.71 0.91 -17.01
C GLY A 254 6.21 0.58 -16.98
N ARG A 255 5.73 -0.23 -16.01
CA ARG A 255 4.30 -0.51 -15.81
C ARG A 255 3.67 0.41 -14.76
N MET A 256 4.47 1.04 -13.90
CA MET A 256 3.98 1.91 -12.84
C MET A 256 3.70 3.31 -13.38
N SER A 257 2.79 4.02 -12.74
CA SER A 257 2.58 5.43 -12.96
C SER A 257 3.83 6.23 -12.57
N PRO A 258 4.33 7.16 -13.40
CA PRO A 258 5.45 8.03 -13.05
C PRO A 258 5.22 8.75 -11.72
N ALA A 259 4.01 9.27 -11.48
CA ALA A 259 3.66 9.93 -10.23
C ALA A 259 3.82 9.01 -8.99
N ALA A 260 3.58 7.70 -9.14
CA ALA A 260 3.79 6.75 -8.05
C ALA A 260 5.29 6.47 -7.80
N ILE A 261 6.09 6.43 -8.86
CA ILE A 261 7.54 6.26 -8.76
C ILE A 261 8.16 7.50 -8.13
N ASP A 262 7.83 8.68 -8.64
CA ASP A 262 8.36 9.96 -8.18
C ASP A 262 8.03 10.18 -6.69
N ALA A 263 6.79 9.92 -6.28
CA ALA A 263 6.36 10.06 -4.88
C ALA A 263 7.16 9.20 -3.91
N LEU A 264 7.64 8.04 -4.38
CA LEU A 264 8.35 7.05 -3.58
C LEU A 264 9.85 7.02 -3.89
N SER A 265 10.37 8.06 -4.54
CA SER A 265 11.80 8.19 -4.85
C SER A 265 12.44 9.41 -4.17
N ILE A 266 13.72 9.28 -3.82
CA ILE A 266 14.62 10.37 -3.41
C ILE A 266 15.92 10.16 -4.19
N ASP A 267 16.53 11.21 -4.73
CA ASP A 267 17.78 11.11 -5.51
C ASP A 267 17.72 10.05 -6.64
N GLU A 268 16.56 9.93 -7.30
CA GLU A 268 16.24 8.92 -8.34
C GLU A 268 16.14 7.45 -7.85
N ASP A 269 16.35 7.19 -6.56
CA ASP A 269 16.23 5.88 -5.93
C ASP A 269 14.80 5.60 -5.46
N LEU A 270 14.19 4.50 -5.92
CA LEU A 270 12.88 4.04 -5.42
C LEU A 270 13.05 3.40 -4.03
N HIS A 271 12.33 3.90 -3.02
CA HIS A 271 12.49 3.50 -1.61
C HIS A 271 11.36 2.61 -1.05
N ALA A 272 10.25 2.46 -1.77
CA ALA A 272 9.17 1.55 -1.37
C ALA A 272 8.50 0.93 -2.61
N ILE A 273 7.88 -0.23 -2.45
CA ILE A 273 7.12 -0.87 -3.54
C ILE A 273 5.76 -0.15 -3.65
N PRO A 274 5.47 0.61 -4.72
CA PRO A 274 4.18 1.27 -4.88
C PRO A 274 3.07 0.24 -5.05
N TYR A 275 1.88 0.46 -4.47
CA TYR A 275 0.75 -0.46 -4.70
C TYR A 275 -0.62 0.19 -4.89
N ALA A 276 -0.87 1.38 -4.35
CA ALA A 276 -2.14 2.09 -4.53
C ALA A 276 -1.95 3.60 -4.40
N PHE A 277 -2.77 4.36 -5.11
CA PHE A 277 -3.00 5.78 -4.88
C PHE A 277 -4.20 5.97 -3.94
N ASP A 278 -4.22 7.13 -3.27
CA ASP A 278 -5.41 7.65 -2.61
C ASP A 278 -5.57 9.15 -2.88
N SER A 279 -6.81 9.58 -3.08
CA SER A 279 -7.18 10.98 -3.32
C SER A 279 -8.65 11.17 -2.96
N VAL A 280 -9.11 12.41 -2.85
CA VAL A 280 -10.47 12.74 -2.39
C VAL A 280 -11.38 13.16 -3.52
N ALA A 281 -12.66 12.85 -3.37
CA ALA A 281 -13.72 13.24 -4.30
C ALA A 281 -14.99 13.60 -3.52
N LEU A 282 -15.97 14.20 -4.21
CA LEU A 282 -17.31 14.42 -3.69
C LEU A 282 -18.19 13.22 -4.02
N ILE A 283 -18.81 12.65 -3.00
CA ILE A 283 -19.74 11.52 -3.09
C ILE A 283 -21.14 12.04 -2.75
N ARG A 284 -22.10 11.84 -3.64
CA ARG A 284 -23.52 12.17 -3.42
C ARG A 284 -24.31 10.92 -3.06
N ASN A 285 -25.16 11.01 -2.05
CA ASN A 285 -26.19 10.02 -1.76
C ASN A 285 -27.40 10.26 -2.68
N ASP A 286 -27.55 9.42 -3.70
CA ASP A 286 -28.57 9.59 -4.73
C ASP A 286 -29.99 9.33 -4.19
N ALA A 287 -30.12 8.60 -3.06
CA ALA A 287 -31.42 8.40 -2.42
C ALA A 287 -31.93 9.67 -1.72
N LEU A 288 -31.05 10.57 -1.29
CA LEU A 288 -31.42 11.83 -0.64
C LEU A 288 -31.57 12.97 -1.64
N VAL A 289 -30.65 13.06 -2.61
CA VAL A 289 -30.59 14.19 -3.55
C VAL A 289 -31.27 13.90 -4.88
N GLY A 290 -31.38 12.63 -5.27
CA GLY A 290 -31.78 12.21 -6.61
C GLY A 290 -30.61 12.11 -7.58
N GLU A 291 -30.84 11.44 -8.70
CA GLU A 291 -29.90 11.36 -9.81
C GLU A 291 -29.83 12.67 -10.60
N GLY A 292 -28.67 12.98 -11.18
CA GLY A 292 -28.46 14.22 -11.95
C GLY A 292 -26.99 14.65 -12.00
N PRO A 293 -26.68 15.78 -12.64
CA PRO A 293 -25.33 16.33 -12.65
C PRO A 293 -24.84 16.66 -11.23
N MET A 294 -23.55 16.46 -10.97
CA MET A 294 -22.92 16.89 -9.72
C MET A 294 -22.86 18.43 -9.65
N PRO A 295 -23.02 19.04 -8.46
CA PRO A 295 -22.83 20.47 -8.29
C PRO A 295 -21.41 20.90 -8.72
N VAL A 296 -21.31 22.07 -9.35
CA VAL A 296 -20.05 22.61 -9.88
C VAL A 296 -19.45 23.71 -8.99
N ARG A 297 -20.17 24.14 -7.95
CA ARG A 297 -19.72 25.08 -6.91
C ARG A 297 -20.03 24.50 -5.53
N PHE A 298 -19.16 24.74 -4.55
CA PHE A 298 -19.35 24.21 -3.20
C PHE A 298 -20.61 24.76 -2.52
N GLU A 299 -20.95 26.03 -2.76
CA GLU A 299 -22.19 26.65 -2.29
C GLU A 299 -23.44 25.88 -2.75
N ASP A 300 -23.45 25.37 -3.99
CA ASP A 300 -24.53 24.55 -4.50
C ASP A 300 -24.60 23.18 -3.79
N VAL A 301 -23.45 22.60 -3.41
CA VAL A 301 -23.43 21.37 -2.59
C VAL A 301 -24.11 21.63 -1.25
N VAL A 302 -23.76 22.72 -0.58
CA VAL A 302 -24.32 23.10 0.73
C VAL A 302 -25.83 23.37 0.61
N ARG A 303 -26.25 24.14 -0.39
CA ARG A 303 -27.65 24.46 -0.65
C ARG A 303 -28.48 23.21 -0.95
N VAL A 304 -28.06 22.41 -1.94
CA VAL A 304 -28.75 21.18 -2.34
C VAL A 304 -28.78 20.17 -1.19
N GLY A 305 -27.69 20.05 -0.43
CA GLY A 305 -27.65 19.17 0.74
C GLY A 305 -28.62 19.62 1.84
N THR A 306 -28.69 20.93 2.11
CA THR A 306 -29.62 21.49 3.09
C THR A 306 -31.07 21.25 2.67
N ASP A 307 -31.40 21.51 1.40
CA ASP A 307 -32.74 21.28 0.84
C ASP A 307 -33.14 19.79 0.94
N ALA A 308 -32.20 18.88 0.62
CA ALA A 308 -32.41 17.44 0.71
C ALA A 308 -32.68 16.98 2.15
N LEU A 309 -31.94 17.50 3.14
CA LEU A 309 -32.15 17.20 4.56
C LEU A 309 -33.48 17.73 5.08
N ALA A 310 -33.87 18.94 4.67
CA ALA A 310 -35.15 19.53 5.03
C ALA A 310 -36.32 18.69 4.47
N LEU A 311 -36.22 18.26 3.21
CA LEU A 311 -37.19 17.38 2.57
C LEU A 311 -37.27 16.01 3.25
N ALA A 312 -36.12 15.42 3.59
CA ALA A 312 -36.01 14.15 4.30
C ALA A 312 -36.37 14.25 5.80
N LYS A 313 -36.56 15.46 6.33
CA LYS A 313 -36.85 15.75 7.74
C LYS A 313 -35.78 15.21 8.69
N VAL A 314 -34.51 15.44 8.34
CA VAL A 314 -33.34 15.05 9.16
C VAL A 314 -32.72 16.33 9.77
N PRO A 315 -33.25 16.81 10.92
CA PRO A 315 -32.85 18.10 11.49
C PRO A 315 -31.41 18.13 12.02
N ASP A 316 -30.87 16.98 12.43
CA ASP A 316 -29.50 16.85 12.93
C ASP A 316 -28.51 16.39 11.84
N GLY A 317 -28.87 16.59 10.57
CA GLY A 317 -28.03 16.29 9.43
C GLY A 317 -26.98 17.38 9.17
N ARG A 318 -26.05 17.06 8.27
CA ARG A 318 -25.09 18.02 7.71
C ARG A 318 -25.16 17.98 6.20
N ALA A 319 -25.27 19.13 5.56
CA ALA A 319 -25.37 19.18 4.09
C ALA A 319 -24.18 18.49 3.42
N VAL A 320 -22.99 18.63 4.03
CA VAL A 320 -21.76 17.97 3.61
C VAL A 320 -21.08 17.36 4.84
N ALA A 321 -20.79 16.06 4.78
CA ALA A 321 -19.86 15.42 5.70
C ALA A 321 -18.44 15.59 5.13
N LEU A 322 -17.65 16.46 5.74
CA LEU A 322 -16.21 16.61 5.47
C LEU A 322 -15.51 16.53 6.83
N GLN A 323 -14.59 15.56 6.96
CA GLN A 323 -13.90 15.35 8.23
C GLN A 323 -12.90 16.49 8.48
N VAL A 324 -12.91 17.01 9.71
CA VAL A 324 -11.97 18.01 10.25
C VAL A 324 -11.43 17.42 11.55
N GLY A 325 -12.21 17.47 12.62
CA GLY A 325 -11.92 16.80 13.88
C GLY A 325 -11.22 17.70 14.89
N SER A 326 -11.71 17.61 16.13
CA SER A 326 -11.16 18.34 17.27
C SER A 326 -9.73 17.90 17.63
N PRO A 327 -8.95 18.78 18.29
CA PRO A 327 -7.63 18.43 18.75
C PRO A 327 -7.63 17.21 19.67
N ASP A 328 -6.72 16.27 19.41
CA ASP A 328 -6.49 15.08 20.24
C ASP A 328 -5.30 15.26 21.20
N THR A 329 -5.09 14.28 22.09
CA THR A 329 -4.01 14.32 23.09
C THR A 329 -2.61 14.23 22.50
N ASP A 330 -2.49 13.84 21.24
CA ASP A 330 -1.22 13.72 20.52
C ASP A 330 -0.92 15.01 19.72
N GLY A 331 -1.76 16.04 19.85
CA GLY A 331 -1.62 17.33 19.17
C GLY A 331 -2.13 17.32 17.73
N ASN A 332 -2.84 16.28 17.27
CA ASN A 332 -3.45 16.26 15.95
C ASN A 332 -4.80 16.96 15.97
N ALA A 333 -5.09 17.77 14.96
CA ALA A 333 -6.41 18.38 14.72
C ALA A 333 -6.61 18.60 13.22
N GLY A 334 -7.85 18.82 12.79
CA GLY A 334 -8.19 19.07 11.38
C GLY A 334 -7.89 17.88 10.46
N ASP A 335 -8.19 18.04 9.17
CA ASP A 335 -7.81 17.05 8.16
C ASP A 335 -7.42 17.74 6.84
N PRO A 336 -6.18 18.26 6.75
CA PRO A 336 -5.71 19.02 5.59
C PRO A 336 -5.84 18.24 4.29
N PHE A 337 -5.72 16.91 4.32
CA PHE A 337 -5.85 16.07 3.13
C PHE A 337 -7.26 16.10 2.53
N HIS A 338 -8.30 16.01 3.37
CA HIS A 338 -9.70 16.06 2.90
C HIS A 338 -10.15 17.49 2.58
N MET A 339 -9.60 18.49 3.26
CA MET A 339 -9.94 19.90 3.01
C MET A 339 -9.17 20.53 1.84
N TRP A 340 -8.05 19.93 1.42
CA TRP A 340 -7.15 20.48 0.42
C TRP A 340 -7.81 21.04 -0.86
N PRO A 341 -8.81 20.37 -1.47
CA PRO A 341 -9.47 20.90 -2.65
C PRO A 341 -10.17 22.24 -2.41
N LEU A 342 -10.76 22.44 -1.21
CA LEU A 342 -11.40 23.70 -0.85
C LEU A 342 -10.34 24.78 -0.63
N PHE A 343 -9.29 24.47 0.15
CA PHE A 343 -8.21 25.39 0.46
C PHE A 343 -7.48 25.90 -0.81
N THR A 344 -7.14 25.00 -1.72
CA THR A 344 -6.51 25.37 -3.00
C THR A 344 -7.42 26.20 -3.89
N SER A 345 -8.73 25.92 -3.89
CA SER A 345 -9.69 26.73 -4.67
C SER A 345 -9.77 28.19 -4.19
N LEU A 346 -9.42 28.45 -2.93
CA LEU A 346 -9.39 29.78 -2.33
C LEU A 346 -8.08 30.54 -2.59
N GLY A 347 -7.07 29.90 -3.18
CA GLY A 347 -5.73 30.49 -3.36
C GLY A 347 -4.68 29.96 -2.37
N GLY A 348 -5.05 29.02 -1.50
CA GLY A 348 -4.13 28.40 -0.56
C GLY A 348 -3.06 27.57 -1.27
N SER A 349 -1.86 27.58 -0.73
CA SER A 349 -0.72 26.77 -1.20
C SER A 349 -0.07 26.03 -0.03
N PHE A 350 0.73 25.01 -0.31
CA PHE A 350 1.54 24.36 0.73
C PHE A 350 2.81 25.19 0.99
N PHE A 351 2.65 26.32 1.68
CA PHE A 351 3.74 27.24 2.03
C PHE A 351 4.59 27.68 0.82
N GLY A 352 3.96 27.92 -0.33
CA GLY A 352 4.68 28.31 -1.55
C GLY A 352 5.39 27.17 -2.27
N LEU A 353 5.07 25.91 -1.95
CA LEU A 353 5.61 24.78 -2.68
C LEU A 353 5.32 24.87 -4.18
N ARG A 354 6.39 25.00 -4.97
CA ARG A 354 6.38 24.80 -6.42
C ARG A 354 6.93 23.42 -6.74
N ARG A 355 6.04 22.56 -7.24
CA ARG A 355 6.48 21.32 -7.86
C ARG A 355 7.08 21.60 -9.22
N LYS A 356 8.24 21.02 -9.51
CA LYS A 356 8.79 21.11 -10.87
C LYS A 356 8.06 20.15 -11.83
N PRO A 357 8.08 20.44 -13.13
CA PRO A 357 7.56 19.51 -14.13
C PRO A 357 8.31 18.17 -14.04
N ALA A 358 7.62 17.07 -14.35
CA ALA A 358 8.13 15.70 -14.21
C ALA A 358 9.38 15.37 -15.05
N ASP A 359 9.87 16.29 -15.89
CA ASP A 359 11.06 16.13 -16.74
C ASP A 359 12.28 16.94 -16.26
N ALA A 360 12.16 17.71 -15.18
CA ALA A 360 13.25 18.54 -14.65
C ALA A 360 14.05 17.80 -13.58
N SER A 361 15.38 17.72 -13.74
CA SER A 361 16.33 17.10 -12.81
C SER A 361 16.61 17.95 -11.55
N LEU A 362 15.64 18.74 -11.12
CA LEU A 362 15.83 19.64 -9.99
C LEU A 362 14.75 19.37 -8.95
N ASP A 363 15.13 19.48 -7.67
CA ASP A 363 14.23 19.22 -6.54
C ASP A 363 13.05 20.20 -6.47
N ASP A 364 11.98 19.77 -5.78
CA ASP A 364 10.89 20.63 -5.34
C ASP A 364 11.43 21.86 -4.58
N GLU A 365 10.87 23.04 -4.84
CA GLU A 365 11.33 24.30 -4.26
C GLU A 365 10.17 25.05 -3.60
N PHE A 366 10.49 25.83 -2.58
CA PHE A 366 9.56 26.78 -1.97
C PHE A 366 9.81 28.17 -2.51
N ASP A 367 8.73 28.87 -2.86
CA ASP A 367 8.78 30.28 -3.22
C ASP A 367 9.13 31.17 -2.02
N ASP A 368 9.67 32.34 -2.33
CA ASP A 368 9.84 33.41 -1.36
C ASP A 368 8.48 33.72 -0.68
N PRO A 369 8.42 33.87 0.66
CA PRO A 369 7.19 34.17 1.38
C PRO A 369 6.36 35.32 0.82
N SER A 370 7.02 36.35 0.24
CA SER A 370 6.33 37.48 -0.38
C SER A 370 5.42 37.11 -1.55
N LEU A 371 5.59 35.91 -2.14
CA LEU A 371 4.80 35.44 -3.28
C LEU A 371 3.58 34.61 -2.90
N TRP A 372 3.59 33.95 -1.73
CA TRP A 372 2.55 32.98 -1.36
C TRP A 372 1.84 33.28 -0.05
N ARG A 373 2.46 34.05 0.87
CA ARG A 373 1.94 34.28 2.22
C ARG A 373 0.56 34.93 2.21
N ASP A 374 0.37 35.97 1.39
CA ASP A 374 -0.92 36.68 1.33
C ASP A 374 -2.05 35.76 0.83
N GLY A 375 -1.78 34.94 -0.18
CA GLY A 375 -2.75 33.96 -0.69
C GLY A 375 -3.07 32.85 0.31
N PHE A 376 -2.07 32.40 1.07
CA PHE A 376 -2.24 31.43 2.16
C PHE A 376 -3.12 31.98 3.28
N VAL A 377 -2.82 33.20 3.74
CA VAL A 377 -3.59 33.86 4.80
C VAL A 377 -5.03 34.12 4.36
N GLU A 378 -5.22 34.66 3.16
CA GLU A 378 -6.56 34.95 2.63
C GLU A 378 -7.38 33.67 2.42
N ALA A 379 -6.74 32.56 2.05
CA ALA A 379 -7.44 31.28 1.93
C ALA A 379 -8.00 30.79 3.29
N PHE A 380 -7.26 30.93 4.39
CA PHE A 380 -7.77 30.59 5.72
C PHE A 380 -8.85 31.55 6.22
N VAL A 381 -8.71 32.85 5.95
CA VAL A 381 -9.75 33.84 6.28
C VAL A 381 -11.07 33.49 5.59
N ARG A 382 -11.03 33.19 4.30
CA ARG A 382 -12.23 32.78 3.54
C ARG A 382 -12.73 31.39 3.90
N LEU A 383 -11.85 30.50 4.38
CA LEU A 383 -12.24 29.19 4.87
C LEU A 383 -13.08 29.31 6.16
N ALA A 384 -12.77 30.29 7.03
CA ALA A 384 -13.54 30.57 8.24
C ALA A 384 -15.02 30.88 7.97
N ASP A 385 -15.35 31.43 6.80
CA ASP A 385 -16.73 31.69 6.37
C ASP A 385 -17.57 30.41 6.24
N LEU A 386 -16.93 29.24 6.08
CA LEU A 386 -17.61 27.94 6.07
C LEU A 386 -17.84 27.37 7.49
N GLY A 387 -17.13 27.90 8.49
CA GLY A 387 -17.13 27.38 9.86
C GLY A 387 -18.32 27.80 10.71
N GLY A 388 -18.28 27.45 12.00
CA GLY A 388 -19.31 27.76 13.00
C GLY A 388 -19.06 29.03 13.82
N GLY A 389 -18.00 29.78 13.52
CA GLY A 389 -17.66 31.02 14.21
C GLY A 389 -18.70 32.15 14.02
N PRO A 390 -18.52 33.32 14.68
CA PRO A 390 -19.52 34.41 14.72
C PRO A 390 -20.04 34.95 13.37
N HIS A 391 -19.29 34.73 12.29
CA HIS A 391 -19.64 35.15 10.92
C HIS A 391 -19.69 33.98 9.93
N GLY A 392 -19.49 32.76 10.41
CA GLY A 392 -19.48 31.57 9.58
C GLY A 392 -20.89 31.09 9.22
N SER A 393 -21.00 30.47 8.04
CA SER A 393 -22.24 29.89 7.54
C SER A 393 -22.66 28.59 8.26
N GLY A 394 -21.76 27.98 9.02
CA GLY A 394 -21.95 26.66 9.63
C GLY A 394 -22.01 25.51 8.61
N ALA A 395 -21.58 25.75 7.37
CA ALA A 395 -21.57 24.76 6.30
C ALA A 395 -20.67 23.55 6.62
N LEU A 396 -19.57 23.80 7.35
CA LEU A 396 -18.62 22.81 7.85
C LEU A 396 -18.59 22.85 9.38
N GLU A 397 -18.56 21.67 9.99
CA GLU A 397 -18.47 21.50 11.44
C GLU A 397 -17.05 21.10 11.84
N ALA A 398 -16.33 21.98 12.54
CA ALA A 398 -14.93 21.76 12.94
C ALA A 398 -14.73 20.50 13.80
N SER A 399 -15.73 20.13 14.60
CA SER A 399 -15.70 18.96 15.47
C SER A 399 -16.04 17.64 14.76
N LEU A 400 -16.51 17.67 13.51
CA LEU A 400 -16.85 16.46 12.77
C LEU A 400 -15.58 15.68 12.43
N GLY A 401 -15.30 14.62 13.19
CA GLY A 401 -14.10 13.84 13.06
C GLY A 401 -14.16 12.73 12.00
N ARG A 402 -13.00 12.09 11.80
CA ARG A 402 -12.82 10.93 10.91
C ARG A 402 -13.70 9.73 11.30
N ALA A 403 -13.98 9.56 12.59
CA ALA A 403 -14.78 8.44 13.07
C ALA A 403 -16.28 8.65 12.82
N GLU A 404 -16.71 9.89 12.60
CA GLU A 404 -18.11 10.30 12.51
C GLU A 404 -18.55 10.60 11.08
N ALA A 405 -17.68 11.18 10.24
CA ALA A 405 -18.04 11.67 8.90
C ALA A 405 -18.62 10.58 7.97
N LEU A 406 -17.94 9.43 7.87
CA LEU A 406 -18.43 8.32 7.04
C LEU A 406 -19.71 7.69 7.63
N PRO A 407 -19.79 7.33 8.92
CA PRO A 407 -21.04 6.85 9.51
C PRO A 407 -22.22 7.81 9.30
N MET A 408 -22.02 9.12 9.44
CA MET A 408 -23.08 10.11 9.18
C MET A 408 -23.64 10.00 7.75
N PHE A 409 -22.77 9.82 6.75
CA PHE A 409 -23.19 9.60 5.37
C PHE A 409 -23.95 8.27 5.20
N LEU A 410 -23.41 7.18 5.78
CA LEU A 410 -24.02 5.85 5.71
C LEU A 410 -25.41 5.81 6.38
N ASP A 411 -25.60 6.59 7.44
CA ASP A 411 -26.86 6.71 8.17
C ASP A 411 -27.89 7.62 7.45
N GLY A 412 -27.55 8.16 6.27
CA GLY A 412 -28.43 9.07 5.53
C GLY A 412 -28.58 10.44 6.19
N ARG A 413 -27.63 10.83 7.04
CA ARG A 413 -27.61 12.13 7.73
C ARG A 413 -26.73 13.16 7.03
N ALA A 414 -26.05 12.76 5.97
CA ALA A 414 -25.34 13.66 5.07
C ALA A 414 -25.66 13.32 3.60
N PRO A 415 -26.22 14.24 2.81
CA PRO A 415 -26.47 14.01 1.38
C PRO A 415 -25.19 14.00 0.55
N PHE A 416 -24.14 14.66 1.03
CA PHE A 416 -22.83 14.68 0.40
C PHE A 416 -21.73 14.30 1.38
N LEU A 417 -20.69 13.64 0.89
CA LEU A 417 -19.49 13.27 1.63
C LEU A 417 -18.26 13.62 0.79
N VAL A 418 -17.32 14.37 1.37
CA VAL A 418 -15.98 14.53 0.80
C VAL A 418 -15.08 13.50 1.44
N CYS A 419 -14.70 12.47 0.67
CA CYS A 419 -13.89 11.38 1.19
C CYS A 419 -13.02 10.74 0.12
N SER A 420 -11.97 10.09 0.59
CA SER A 420 -11.14 9.26 -0.27
C SER A 420 -11.86 7.98 -0.68
N SER A 421 -11.33 7.31 -1.70
CA SER A 421 -11.91 6.10 -2.29
C SER A 421 -12.11 4.96 -1.27
N ARG A 422 -11.44 5.03 -0.10
CA ARG A 422 -11.61 4.13 1.05
C ARG A 422 -13.06 4.02 1.55
N ALA A 423 -13.88 5.05 1.37
CA ALA A 423 -15.28 5.04 1.80
C ALA A 423 -16.16 4.11 0.97
N LEU A 424 -15.81 3.91 -0.31
CA LEU A 424 -16.65 3.20 -1.29
C LEU A 424 -16.89 1.74 -0.92
N GLY A 425 -15.94 1.07 -0.24
CA GLY A 425 -16.13 -0.29 0.26
C GLY A 425 -17.30 -0.38 1.25
N SER A 426 -17.35 0.52 2.24
CA SER A 426 -18.45 0.58 3.22
C SER A 426 -19.76 1.02 2.58
N ILE A 427 -19.74 1.98 1.65
CA ILE A 427 -20.91 2.46 0.92
C ILE A 427 -21.53 1.33 0.09
N THR A 428 -20.69 0.56 -0.61
CA THR A 428 -21.12 -0.62 -1.39
C THR A 428 -21.71 -1.69 -0.49
N ALA A 429 -21.09 -1.96 0.66
CA ALA A 429 -21.59 -2.92 1.64
C ALA A 429 -22.95 -2.50 2.24
N ALA A 430 -23.19 -1.18 2.37
CA ALA A 430 -24.48 -0.62 2.78
C ALA A 430 -25.54 -0.60 1.66
N GLY A 431 -25.18 -0.97 0.42
CA GLY A 431 -26.11 -1.02 -0.71
C GLY A 431 -26.60 0.36 -1.17
N MET A 432 -25.87 1.43 -0.85
CA MET A 432 -26.26 2.79 -1.20
C MET A 432 -26.04 3.07 -2.69
N GLN A 433 -26.98 3.80 -3.30
CA GLN A 433 -26.80 4.37 -4.62
C GLN A 433 -26.08 5.72 -4.49
N ILE A 434 -24.96 5.85 -5.19
CA ILE A 434 -24.12 7.04 -5.12
C ILE A 434 -23.66 7.49 -6.49
N THR A 435 -23.39 8.79 -6.59
CA THR A 435 -22.66 9.39 -7.70
C THR A 435 -21.38 10.04 -7.15
N VAL A 436 -20.27 9.85 -7.85
CA VAL A 436 -18.97 10.44 -7.49
C VAL A 436 -18.57 11.48 -8.52
N GLY A 437 -18.03 12.61 -8.07
CA GLY A 437 -17.50 13.67 -8.92
C GLY A 437 -16.34 14.39 -8.26
N ALA A 438 -15.69 15.28 -9.01
CA ALA A 438 -14.67 16.15 -8.44
C ALA A 438 -15.25 17.00 -7.30
N VAL A 439 -14.43 17.32 -6.30
CA VAL A 439 -14.81 18.31 -5.29
C VAL A 439 -14.94 19.67 -5.98
N PRO A 440 -16.10 20.34 -5.91
CA PRO A 440 -16.28 21.63 -6.55
C PRO A 440 -15.54 22.73 -5.76
N PRO A 441 -15.08 23.79 -6.44
CA PRO A 441 -14.41 24.90 -5.77
C PRO A 441 -15.38 25.69 -4.90
N VAL A 442 -14.85 26.19 -3.78
CA VAL A 442 -15.48 27.27 -3.00
C VAL A 442 -14.99 28.63 -3.48
N GLY A 443 -13.73 28.73 -3.93
CA GLY A 443 -13.17 29.96 -4.50
C GLY A 443 -13.20 30.03 -6.02
N GLU A 444 -12.38 30.92 -6.56
CA GLU A 444 -12.31 31.17 -8.02
C GLU A 444 -11.35 30.22 -8.75
N LEU A 445 -10.41 29.62 -8.01
CA LEU A 445 -9.46 28.68 -8.59
C LEU A 445 -10.06 27.28 -8.65
N ARG A 446 -9.50 26.44 -9.52
CA ARG A 446 -9.86 25.03 -9.57
C ARG A 446 -9.53 24.37 -8.23
N ALA A 447 -10.48 23.63 -7.65
CA ALA A 447 -10.22 22.74 -6.54
C ALA A 447 -9.28 21.61 -6.97
N GLN A 448 -8.11 21.53 -6.35
CA GLN A 448 -7.11 20.52 -6.66
C GLN A 448 -6.92 19.61 -5.45
N PRO A 449 -7.29 18.31 -5.54
CA PRO A 449 -7.03 17.38 -4.46
C PRO A 449 -5.55 17.01 -4.38
N MET A 450 -5.13 16.60 -3.18
CA MET A 450 -3.86 15.92 -3.00
C MET A 450 -3.94 14.46 -3.45
N VAL A 451 -2.78 13.92 -3.80
CA VAL A 451 -2.58 12.52 -4.15
C VAL A 451 -1.58 11.91 -3.16
N SER A 452 -2.04 10.91 -2.40
CA SER A 452 -1.18 10.06 -1.59
C SER A 452 -0.82 8.81 -2.39
N VAL A 453 0.42 8.34 -2.24
CA VAL A 453 0.86 7.06 -2.79
C VAL A 453 1.17 6.14 -1.62
N TYR A 454 0.54 4.98 -1.59
CA TYR A 454 0.84 3.95 -0.62
C TYR A 454 1.92 3.01 -1.14
N GLY A 455 2.94 2.81 -0.29
CA GLY A 455 4.08 1.97 -0.55
C GLY A 455 4.25 0.87 0.50
N LEU A 456 4.97 -0.19 0.11
CA LEU A 456 5.48 -1.21 1.03
C LEU A 456 6.98 -0.96 1.24
N TYR A 457 7.31 -0.49 2.43
CA TYR A 457 8.67 -0.23 2.91
C TYR A 457 9.30 -1.51 3.45
N ILE A 458 10.38 -1.97 2.82
CA ILE A 458 11.09 -3.17 3.26
C ILE A 458 11.96 -2.77 4.45
N TYR A 459 11.72 -3.35 5.63
CA TYR A 459 12.50 -3.00 6.82
C TYR A 459 13.97 -3.42 6.63
N ARG A 460 14.91 -2.55 7.03
CA ARG A 460 16.35 -2.81 6.86
C ARG A 460 16.81 -4.11 7.50
N ASP A 461 16.28 -4.40 8.69
CA ASP A 461 16.64 -5.58 9.48
C ASP A 461 15.54 -6.66 9.41
N ALA A 462 14.82 -6.71 8.28
CA ALA A 462 13.73 -7.67 8.04
C ALA A 462 14.18 -9.13 8.26
N PRO A 463 13.47 -9.92 9.09
CA PRO A 463 13.85 -11.31 9.37
C PRO A 463 13.94 -12.20 8.12
N ASN A 464 13.20 -11.89 7.07
CA ASN A 464 13.18 -12.61 5.79
C ASN A 464 13.56 -11.69 4.62
N LEU A 465 14.52 -10.78 4.82
CA LEU A 465 14.86 -9.70 3.89
C LEU A 465 14.94 -10.12 2.42
N PRO A 466 15.69 -11.17 1.99
CA PRO A 466 15.75 -11.53 0.58
C PRO A 466 14.38 -11.92 0.00
N ALA A 467 13.55 -12.63 0.77
CA ALA A 467 12.22 -13.01 0.31
C ALA A 467 11.26 -11.81 0.27
N ALA A 468 11.36 -10.88 1.22
CA ALA A 468 10.56 -9.65 1.19
C ALA A 468 10.87 -8.81 -0.06
N ARG A 469 12.16 -8.65 -0.39
CA ARG A 469 12.65 -7.96 -1.59
C ARG A 469 12.16 -8.62 -2.88
N ASP A 470 12.32 -9.94 -2.99
CA ASP A 470 12.06 -10.64 -4.25
C ASP A 470 10.57 -10.87 -4.52
N LEU A 471 9.84 -11.33 -3.50
CA LEU A 471 8.50 -11.83 -3.69
C LEU A 471 7.46 -10.72 -3.82
N LEU A 472 7.56 -9.67 -3.00
CA LEU A 472 6.54 -8.62 -2.97
C LEU A 472 6.72 -7.64 -4.12
N THR A 473 7.95 -7.24 -4.42
CA THR A 473 8.24 -6.25 -5.49
C THR A 473 7.71 -6.73 -6.84
N THR A 474 8.12 -7.93 -7.25
CA THR A 474 7.67 -8.53 -8.51
C THR A 474 6.16 -8.70 -8.52
N PHE A 475 5.60 -9.30 -7.47
CA PHE A 475 4.18 -9.64 -7.42
C PHE A 475 3.26 -8.42 -7.45
N LEU A 476 3.64 -7.31 -6.80
CA LEU A 476 2.84 -6.09 -6.77
C LEU A 476 3.02 -5.20 -8.00
N SER A 477 4.09 -5.38 -8.78
CA SER A 477 4.31 -4.63 -10.03
C SER A 477 3.46 -5.10 -11.23
N GLU A 478 2.71 -6.18 -11.08
CA GLU A 478 1.86 -6.71 -12.14
C GLU A 478 0.54 -5.93 -12.22
N GLN A 479 0.04 -5.65 -13.43
CA GLN A 479 -1.30 -5.02 -13.64
C GLN A 479 -2.38 -5.73 -12.81
N LYS A 480 -2.34 -7.07 -12.81
CA LYS A 480 -3.30 -7.91 -12.12
C LYS A 480 -3.31 -7.67 -10.61
N ALA A 481 -2.18 -7.29 -10.00
CA ALA A 481 -2.14 -6.99 -8.59
C ALA A 481 -3.03 -5.79 -8.26
N GLY A 482 -2.90 -4.72 -9.05
CA GLY A 482 -3.76 -3.54 -8.95
C GLY A 482 -5.24 -3.86 -9.11
N GLU A 483 -5.60 -4.63 -10.15
CA GLU A 483 -6.98 -5.02 -10.41
C GLU A 483 -7.59 -5.90 -9.30
N GLU A 484 -6.81 -6.80 -8.71
CA GLU A 484 -7.28 -7.70 -7.65
C GLU A 484 -7.36 -6.98 -6.28
N LEU A 485 -6.43 -6.07 -5.98
CA LEU A 485 -6.52 -5.21 -4.80
C LEU A 485 -7.72 -4.28 -4.88
N ASN A 486 -7.95 -3.68 -6.04
CA ASN A 486 -9.11 -2.81 -6.32
C ASN A 486 -10.47 -3.51 -6.08
N LYS A 487 -10.56 -4.81 -6.37
CA LYS A 487 -11.78 -5.60 -6.10
C LYS A 487 -12.05 -5.82 -4.61
N ILE A 488 -11.02 -5.76 -3.77
CA ILE A 488 -11.14 -5.96 -2.31
C ILE A 488 -11.50 -4.63 -1.65
N GLN A 489 -10.75 -3.58 -1.99
CA GLN A 489 -11.01 -2.21 -1.60
C GLN A 489 -10.80 -1.37 -2.85
N PRO A 490 -11.75 -0.51 -3.26
CA PRO A 490 -11.71 0.23 -4.53
C PRO A 490 -10.74 1.41 -4.46
N LEU A 491 -9.49 1.17 -4.04
CA LEU A 491 -8.38 2.09 -4.18
C LEU A 491 -7.95 2.15 -5.64
N VAL A 492 -7.41 3.29 -6.04
CA VAL A 492 -6.85 3.49 -7.39
C VAL A 492 -5.51 2.75 -7.49
N PRO A 493 -5.30 1.84 -8.44
CA PRO A 493 -4.02 1.17 -8.60
C PRO A 493 -2.91 2.11 -9.08
N VAL A 494 -1.66 1.72 -8.86
CA VAL A 494 -0.47 2.45 -9.37
C VAL A 494 0.00 1.95 -10.74
N GLN A 495 -0.57 0.86 -11.27
CA GLN A 495 -0.23 0.34 -12.59
C GLN A 495 -1.07 1.03 -13.66
N GLU A 496 -0.44 1.69 -14.64
CA GLU A 496 -1.15 2.50 -15.66
C GLU A 496 -2.20 1.69 -16.42
N ALA A 497 -1.86 0.46 -16.83
CA ALA A 497 -2.81 -0.42 -17.51
C ALA A 497 -4.02 -0.78 -16.63
N ALA A 498 -3.83 -0.91 -15.31
CA ALA A 498 -4.92 -1.17 -14.38
C ALA A 498 -5.79 0.09 -14.17
N MET A 499 -5.17 1.26 -14.04
CA MET A 499 -5.87 2.56 -13.96
C MET A 499 -6.75 2.77 -15.20
N ASP A 500 -6.20 2.57 -16.39
CA ASP A 500 -6.93 2.65 -17.66
C ASP A 500 -8.10 1.67 -17.75
N SER A 501 -7.86 0.42 -17.32
CA SER A 501 -8.87 -0.63 -17.28
C SER A 501 -10.03 -0.27 -16.34
N ILE A 502 -9.73 0.33 -15.19
CA ILE A 502 -10.70 0.79 -14.19
C ILE A 502 -11.47 2.01 -14.69
N ALA A 503 -10.78 3.06 -15.14
CA ALA A 503 -11.40 4.31 -15.57
C ALA A 503 -12.40 4.11 -16.71
N ARG A 504 -12.18 3.11 -17.58
CA ARG A 504 -13.12 2.76 -18.67
C ARG A 504 -14.39 2.04 -18.20
N ARG A 505 -14.33 1.26 -17.11
CA ARG A 505 -15.41 0.36 -16.70
C ARG A 505 -16.18 0.83 -15.46
N ASP A 506 -15.56 1.66 -14.63
CA ASP A 506 -16.08 2.06 -13.32
C ASP A 506 -16.23 3.58 -13.27
N THR A 507 -17.46 4.04 -13.49
CA THR A 507 -17.80 5.47 -13.45
C THR A 507 -17.74 6.06 -12.05
N ILE A 508 -17.85 5.24 -11.00
CA ILE A 508 -17.73 5.66 -9.60
C ILE A 508 -16.27 5.93 -9.25
N LEU A 509 -15.36 5.07 -9.73
CA LEU A 509 -13.95 5.21 -9.42
C LEU A 509 -13.19 6.13 -10.39
N ARG A 510 -13.72 6.37 -11.60
CA ARG A 510 -13.09 7.24 -12.60
C ARG A 510 -12.70 8.64 -12.07
N PRO A 511 -13.53 9.38 -11.31
CA PRO A 511 -13.12 10.68 -10.75
C PRO A 511 -11.89 10.59 -9.85
N TYR A 512 -11.73 9.50 -9.09
CA TYR A 512 -10.54 9.27 -8.28
C TYR A 512 -9.31 8.97 -9.15
N VAL A 513 -9.46 8.20 -10.24
CA VAL A 513 -8.36 7.96 -11.20
C VAL A 513 -7.91 9.29 -11.83
N ASP A 514 -8.84 10.13 -12.25
CA ASP A 514 -8.56 11.44 -12.84
C ASP A 514 -7.89 12.38 -11.81
N ALA A 515 -8.32 12.32 -10.55
CA ALA A 515 -7.66 13.02 -9.44
C ALA A 515 -6.23 12.52 -9.20
N CYS A 516 -5.98 11.21 -9.22
CA CYS A 516 -4.63 10.66 -9.03
C CYS A 516 -3.68 11.02 -10.18
N ARG A 517 -4.19 11.22 -11.39
CA ARG A 517 -3.40 11.61 -12.58
C ARG A 517 -3.04 13.09 -12.62
N SER A 518 -3.88 13.95 -12.03
CA SER A 518 -3.78 15.41 -12.20
C SER A 518 -3.67 16.19 -10.89
N GLY A 519 -3.83 15.53 -9.76
CA GLY A 519 -3.76 16.13 -8.43
C GLY A 519 -2.32 16.38 -7.99
N LEU A 520 -2.20 17.10 -6.89
CA LEU A 520 -0.91 17.44 -6.30
C LEU A 520 -0.44 16.26 -5.45
N VAL A 521 0.57 15.51 -5.91
CA VAL A 521 1.17 14.47 -5.07
C VAL A 521 1.69 15.13 -3.79
N MET A 522 1.33 14.57 -2.63
CA MET A 522 1.70 15.18 -1.35
C MET A 522 3.22 15.30 -1.24
N PRO A 523 3.73 16.33 -0.56
CA PRO A 523 5.15 16.39 -0.25
C PRO A 523 5.56 15.35 0.79
N SER A 524 6.87 15.04 0.87
CA SER A 524 7.35 13.86 1.60
C SER A 524 8.67 14.05 2.38
N TRP A 525 9.03 15.30 2.68
CA TRP A 525 10.20 15.63 3.50
C TRP A 525 10.10 15.10 4.95
N GLY A 526 11.23 15.05 5.65
CA GLY A 526 11.31 14.47 6.99
C GLY A 526 10.45 15.15 8.07
N GLN A 527 9.93 16.35 7.80
CA GLN A 527 9.17 17.22 8.71
C GLN A 527 7.69 17.30 8.34
N MET A 528 7.25 16.54 7.34
CA MET A 528 5.88 16.59 6.86
C MET A 528 4.83 16.41 7.95
N ARG A 529 5.09 15.54 8.93
CA ARG A 529 4.17 15.37 10.06
C ARG A 529 3.98 16.63 10.90
N GLU A 530 5.05 17.39 11.13
CA GLU A 530 4.96 18.66 11.88
C GLU A 530 4.18 19.71 11.09
N LEU A 531 4.43 19.82 9.78
CA LEU A 531 3.70 20.71 8.88
C LEU A 531 2.21 20.34 8.78
N TRP A 532 1.88 19.04 8.74
CA TRP A 532 0.47 18.58 8.75
C TRP A 532 -0.24 18.91 10.05
N GLN A 533 0.42 18.73 11.20
CA GLN A 533 -0.13 19.09 12.49
C GLN A 533 -0.37 20.61 12.59
N LEU A 534 0.58 21.41 12.10
CA LEU A 534 0.46 22.86 12.05
C LEU A 534 -0.74 23.31 11.19
N LEU A 535 -0.85 22.80 9.95
CA LEU A 535 -1.97 23.10 9.06
C LEU A 535 -3.32 22.64 9.62
N GLY A 536 -3.37 21.42 10.15
CA GLY A 536 -4.61 20.86 10.68
C GLY A 536 -5.09 21.58 11.94
N ARG A 537 -4.17 22.07 12.78
CA ARG A 537 -4.51 22.95 13.91
C ARG A 537 -5.16 24.25 13.43
N ALA A 538 -4.52 24.93 12.47
CA ALA A 538 -5.05 26.16 11.89
C ALA A 538 -6.43 25.95 11.26
N GLU A 539 -6.59 24.89 10.47
CA GLU A 539 -7.85 24.47 9.84
C GLU A 539 -8.98 24.32 10.86
N HIS A 540 -8.74 23.56 11.93
CA HIS A 540 -9.72 23.40 12.99
C HIS A 540 -10.08 24.74 13.61
N ASP A 541 -9.09 25.54 14.00
CA ASP A 541 -9.31 26.74 14.81
C ASP A 541 -10.05 27.83 14.02
N VAL A 542 -9.73 28.01 12.73
CA VAL A 542 -10.48 28.95 11.89
C VAL A 542 -11.94 28.50 11.67
N LEU A 543 -12.19 27.20 11.54
CA LEU A 543 -13.55 26.68 11.36
C LEU A 543 -14.35 26.68 12.64
N ALA A 544 -13.71 26.44 13.78
CA ALA A 544 -14.32 26.52 15.10
C ALA A 544 -14.64 27.98 15.49
N GLY A 545 -13.90 28.95 14.94
CA GLY A 545 -13.94 30.34 15.37
C GLY A 545 -13.16 30.57 16.66
N ASP A 546 -12.16 29.74 16.94
CA ASP A 546 -11.33 29.77 18.16
C ASP A 546 -10.19 30.80 18.03
N GLY A 547 -10.52 32.03 17.64
CA GLY A 547 -9.57 33.13 17.47
C GLY A 547 -9.83 33.96 16.21
N ASP A 548 -8.95 34.94 15.95
CA ASP A 548 -8.98 35.71 14.72
C ASP A 548 -8.34 34.90 13.57
N ALA A 549 -9.11 34.63 12.52
CA ALA A 549 -8.68 33.76 11.43
C ALA A 549 -7.44 34.28 10.70
N ARG A 550 -7.31 35.61 10.55
CA ARG A 550 -6.13 36.22 9.91
C ARG A 550 -4.90 36.03 10.77
N GLN A 551 -4.99 36.33 12.07
CA GLN A 551 -3.89 36.14 13.00
C GLN A 551 -3.43 34.69 13.04
N ILE A 552 -4.36 33.73 13.17
CA ILE A 552 -4.05 32.28 13.17
C ILE A 552 -3.29 31.91 11.88
N ALA A 553 -3.78 32.37 10.73
CA ALA A 553 -3.17 32.03 9.45
C ALA A 553 -1.80 32.69 9.25
N GLU A 554 -1.60 33.92 9.74
CA GLU A 554 -0.29 34.60 9.73
C GLU A 554 0.74 33.87 10.59
N GLU A 555 0.37 33.51 11.82
CA GLU A 555 1.22 32.72 12.73
C GLU A 555 1.55 31.34 12.14
N THR A 556 0.57 30.71 11.49
CA THR A 556 0.74 29.42 10.81
C THR A 556 1.70 29.54 9.62
N ALA A 557 1.57 30.59 8.82
CA ALA A 557 2.46 30.84 7.69
C ALA A 557 3.90 31.05 8.15
N ASP A 558 4.09 31.87 9.19
CA ASP A 558 5.41 32.21 9.72
C ASP A 558 6.08 30.99 10.38
N ALA A 559 5.34 30.20 11.17
CA ALA A 559 5.83 28.96 11.77
C ALA A 559 6.15 27.89 10.72
N GLY A 560 5.31 27.75 9.68
CA GLY A 560 5.56 26.83 8.58
C GLY A 560 6.81 27.19 7.80
N TRP A 561 7.02 28.48 7.53
CA TRP A 561 8.24 28.98 6.91
C TRP A 561 9.47 28.76 7.78
N GLU A 562 9.37 28.92 9.10
CA GLU A 562 10.48 28.62 10.02
C GLU A 562 10.86 27.13 9.98
N ILE A 563 9.88 26.22 9.91
CA ILE A 563 10.13 24.79 9.76
C ILE A 563 10.85 24.55 8.43
N ILE A 564 10.30 25.06 7.32
CA ILE A 564 10.81 24.83 5.97
C ILE A 564 12.22 25.41 5.76
N SER A 565 12.49 26.62 6.26
CA SER A 565 13.77 27.34 6.07
C SER A 565 14.94 26.74 6.86
N ARG A 566 14.70 25.72 7.69
CA ARG A 566 15.76 24.91 8.31
C ARG A 566 16.32 23.85 7.35
N PHE A 567 15.78 23.75 6.13
CA PHE A 567 16.23 22.92 5.03
C PHE A 567 16.78 23.78 3.89
#